data_AF-A0AAW1UD88-F1
#
_entry.id   AF-A0AAW1UD88-F1
#
_cell.length_a   1.000
_cell.length_b   1.000
_cell.length_c   1.000
_cell.angle_alpha   90.00
_cell.angle_beta   90.00
_cell.angle_gamma   90.00
#
_symmetry.space_group_name_H-M   'P 1'
#
loop_
_entity.id
_entity.type
_entity.pdbx_description
1 polymer ?
#
loop_
_entity_poly.entity_id
_entity_poly.type
_entity_poly.pdbx_seq_one_letter_code
_entity_poly.pdbx_strand_id
1 'polypeptide(L)' 'MVTENGQSDGNTSFLRAARNGQLEKVLEHLKTNIDINTSNANGLNALHLASKDGHVEIVEELLKRGP' A
#
# COMPACT_ATOMS: atom_id res chain seq x y z
N MET A 1 15.36 -16.69 17.93
CA MET A 1 14.82 -16.58 16.56
C MET A 1 14.23 -15.19 16.45
N VAL A 2 14.95 -14.25 15.85
CA VAL A 2 14.41 -12.91 15.58
C VAL A 2 13.71 -13.01 14.23
N THR A 3 12.39 -13.18 14.23
CA THR A 3 11.62 -13.07 13.00
C THR A 3 11.61 -11.60 12.60
N GLU A 4 12.02 -11.32 11.38
CA GLU A 4 12.07 -10.02 10.71
C GLU A 4 10.65 -9.42 10.55
N ASN A 5 10.00 -9.06 11.66
CA ASN A 5 8.61 -8.60 11.71
C ASN A 5 8.39 -7.20 11.08
N GLY A 6 9.45 -6.47 10.72
CA GLY A 6 9.33 -5.10 10.22
C GLY A 6 8.69 -4.98 8.83
N GLN A 7 8.87 -5.98 7.95
CA GLN A 7 8.28 -5.93 6.60
C GLN A 7 6.78 -6.19 6.62
N SER A 8 6.30 -7.12 7.47
CA SER A 8 4.88 -7.39 7.67
C SER A 8 4.12 -6.19 8.24
N ASP A 9 4.75 -5.45 9.15
CA ASP A 9 4.15 -4.24 9.74
C ASP A 9 4.08 -3.09 8.73
N GLY A 10 5.16 -2.85 7.99
CA GLY A 10 5.22 -1.81 6.94
C GLY A 10 4.23 -2.08 5.81
N ASN A 11 4.12 -3.33 5.36
CA ASN A 11 3.17 -3.77 4.35
C ASN A 11 1.72 -3.60 4.81
N THR A 12 1.42 -4.01 6.04
CA THR A 12 0.08 -3.84 6.63
C THR A 12 -0.28 -2.37 6.76
N SER A 13 0.67 -1.53 7.20
CA SER A 13 0.50 -0.08 7.31
C SER A 13 0.22 0.58 5.95
N PHE A 14 0.98 0.21 4.91
CA PHE A 14 0.80 0.71 3.55
C PHE A 14 -0.58 0.37 2.97
N LEU A 15 -1.00 -0.89 3.07
CA LEU A 15 -2.32 -1.32 2.60
C LEU A 15 -3.45 -0.61 3.34
N ARG A 16 -3.30 -0.39 4.65
CA ARG A 16 -4.27 0.34 5.46
C ARG A 16 -4.33 1.83 5.09
N ALA A 17 -3.19 2.45 4.78
CA ALA A 17 -3.14 3.84 4.32
C ALA A 17 -3.87 4.00 2.98
N ALA A 18 -3.64 3.10 2.02
CA ALA A 18 -4.32 3.11 0.73
C ALA A 18 -5.84 2.93 0.86
N ARG A 19 -6.29 1.97 1.67
CA ARG A 19 -7.73 1.75 1.94
C ARG A 19 -8.41 2.95 2.57
N ASN A 20 -7.73 3.63 3.49
CA ASN A 20 -8.29 4.76 4.23
C ASN A 20 -8.16 6.11 3.52
N GLY A 21 -7.61 6.16 2.30
CA GLY A 21 -7.44 7.42 1.56
C GLY A 21 -6.33 8.33 2.08
N GLN A 22 -5.36 7.78 2.82
CA GLN A 22 -4.28 8.57 3.44
C GLN A 22 -3.13 8.81 2.46
N LEU A 23 -3.33 9.69 1.47
CA LEU A 23 -2.39 9.96 0.37
C LEU A 23 -0.97 10.24 0.86
N GLU A 24 -0.79 11.15 1.82
CA GLU A 24 0.54 11.51 2.34
C GLU A 24 1.29 10.29 2.88
N LYS A 25 0.62 9.42 3.64
CA LYS A 25 1.24 8.20 4.16
C LYS A 25 1.56 7.20 3.06
N VAL A 26 0.68 7.04 2.06
CA VAL A 26 0.99 6.21 0.88
C VAL A 26 2.27 6.71 0.23
N LEU A 27 2.40 8.02 -0.01
CA LEU A 27 3.59 8.63 -0.58
C LEU A 27 4.84 8.44 0.28
N GLU A 28 4.73 8.52 1.61
CA GLU A 28 5.84 8.21 2.52
C GLU A 28 6.31 6.76 2.39
N HIS A 29 5.39 5.80 2.36
CA HIS A 29 5.74 4.39 2.20
C HIS A 29 6.38 4.15 0.83
N LEU A 30 5.88 4.80 -0.24
CA LEU A 30 6.43 4.71 -1.61
C LEU A 30 7.81 5.36 -1.78
N LYS A 31 8.31 6.12 -0.78
CA LYS A 31 9.71 6.58 -0.76
C LYS A 31 10.67 5.54 -0.19
N THR A 32 10.14 4.48 0.43
CA THR A 32 10.92 3.37 0.96
C THR A 32 10.99 2.23 -0.05
N ASN A 33 11.74 1.17 0.26
CA ASN A 33 11.90 -0.01 -0.60
C ASN A 33 10.70 -0.99 -0.49
N ILE A 34 9.48 -0.47 -0.33
CA ILE A 34 8.28 -1.27 -0.22
C ILE A 34 7.91 -1.86 -1.58
N ASP A 35 7.49 -3.12 -1.58
CA ASP A 35 6.94 -3.75 -2.78
C ASP A 35 5.48 -3.29 -2.97
N ILE A 36 5.25 -2.48 -4.01
CA ILE A 36 3.92 -1.97 -4.36
C ILE A 36 2.91 -3.08 -4.68
N ASN A 37 3.40 -4.26 -5.07
CA ASN A 37 2.60 -5.44 -5.40
C ASN A 37 2.22 -6.28 -4.17
N THR A 38 2.70 -5.91 -2.99
CA THR A 38 2.31 -6.52 -1.73
C THR A 38 0.78 -6.56 -1.61
N SER A 39 0.26 -7.72 -1.19
CA SER A 39 -1.17 -7.93 -0.97
C SER A 39 -1.46 -8.47 0.43
N ASN A 40 -2.68 -8.23 0.90
CA ASN A 40 -3.16 -8.83 2.15
C ASN A 40 -3.56 -10.30 1.95
N ALA A 41 -4.05 -10.95 3.03
CA ALA A 41 -4.49 -12.34 3.00
C ALA A 41 -5.62 -12.66 1.98
N ASN A 42 -6.32 -11.65 1.47
CA ASN A 42 -7.35 -11.80 0.43
C ASN A 42 -6.80 -11.58 -0.99
N GLY A 43 -5.49 -11.39 -1.15
CA GLY A 43 -4.87 -11.07 -2.43
C GLY A 43 -5.09 -9.62 -2.90
N LEU A 44 -5.56 -8.73 -2.03
CA LEU A 44 -5.79 -7.31 -2.38
C LEU A 44 -4.55 -6.47 -2.05
N ASN A 45 -3.99 -5.83 -3.07
CA ASN A 45 -2.91 -4.85 -2.94
C ASN A 45 -3.46 -3.42 -2.71
N ALA A 46 -2.57 -2.44 -2.57
CA ALA A 46 -2.93 -1.05 -2.33
C ALA A 46 -3.85 -0.46 -3.42
N LEU A 47 -3.61 -0.81 -4.69
CA LEU A 47 -4.40 -0.36 -5.83
C LEU A 47 -5.84 -0.87 -5.74
N HIS A 48 -6.04 -2.15 -5.43
CA HIS A 48 -7.38 -2.72 -5.23
C HIS A 48 -8.14 -2.01 -4.11
N LEU A 49 -7.48 -1.79 -2.97
CA LEU A 49 -8.10 -1.18 -1.80
C LEU A 49 -8.47 0.29 -2.04
N ALA A 50 -7.58 1.07 -2.65
CA ALA A 50 -7.83 2.47 -3.01
C ALA A 50 -8.94 2.59 -4.06
N SER A 51 -8.94 1.72 -5.08
CA SER A 51 -9.96 1.71 -6.14
C SER A 51 -11.33 1.36 -5.60
N LYS A 52 -11.42 0.35 -4.71
CA LYS A 52 -12.69 -0.09 -4.11
C LYS A 52 -13.35 1.03 -3.31
N ASP A 53 -12.57 1.79 -2.55
CA ASP A 53 -13.08 2.83 -1.65
C ASP A 53 -13.10 4.24 -2.31
N GLY A 54 -12.69 4.36 -3.58
CA GLY A 54 -12.85 5.57 -4.40
C GLY A 54 -11.74 6.62 -4.27
N HIS A 55 -10.55 6.24 -3.77
CA HIS A 55 -9.43 7.15 -3.54
C HIS A 55 -8.62 7.42 -4.82
N VAL A 56 -9.19 8.21 -5.73
CA VAL A 56 -8.67 8.44 -7.08
C VAL A 56 -7.21 8.91 -7.09
N GLU A 57 -6.83 9.86 -6.24
CA GLU A 57 -5.44 10.39 -6.21
C GLU A 57 -4.41 9.30 -5.86
N ILE A 58 -4.77 8.36 -4.99
CA ILE A 58 -3.91 7.23 -4.63
C ILE A 58 -3.84 6.23 -5.79
N VAL A 59 -4.98 5.96 -6.44
CA VAL A 59 -5.03 5.08 -7.63
C VAL A 59 -4.11 5.62 -8.73
N GLU A 60 -4.21 6.91 -9.03
CA GLU A 60 -3.35 7.55 -10.03
C GLU A 60 -1.87 7.44 -9.66
N GLU A 61 -1.50 7.70 -8.41
CA GLU A 61 -0.09 7.60 -8.00
C GLU A 61 0.47 6.18 -8.01
N LEU A 62 -0.34 5.19 -7.65
CA LEU A 62 0.08 3.80 -7.75
C LEU A 62 0.25 3.40 -9.21
N LEU A 63 -0.70 3.73 -10.09
CA LEU A 63 -0.63 3.41 -11.52
C LEU A 63 0.57 4.07 -12.23
N LYS A 64 0.99 5.27 -11.83
CA LYS A 64 2.20 5.93 -12.37
C LYS A 64 3.48 5.14 -12.06
N ARG A 65 3.50 4.37 -10.97
CA ARG A 65 4.67 3.63 -10.49
C ARG A 65 4.66 2.17 -10.94
N GLY A 66 3.51 1.66 -11.35
CA GLY A 66 3.32 0.33 -11.89
C GLY A 66 2.04 -0.32 -11.36
N PRO A 67 1.54 -1.37 -12.03
CA PRO A 67 0.50 -2.24 -11.46
C PRO A 67 0.97 -2.94 -10.17
#